data_AF-A0A0Q8HKM8-F1
#
_entry.id   AF-A0A0Q8HKM8-F1
#
_cell.length_a   1.000
_cell.length_b   1.000
_cell.length_c   1.000
_cell.angle_alpha   90.00
_cell.angle_beta   90.00
_cell.angle_gamma   90.00
#
_symmetry.space_group_name_H-M   'P 1'
#
loop_
_entity.id
_entity.type
_entity.pdbx_description
1 polymer ?
#
loop_
_entity_poly.entity_id
_entity_poly.type
_entity_poly.pdbx_seq_one_letter_code
_entity_poly.pdbx_strand_id
1 'polypeptide(L)'
;MSAAELMHRASVAGVEMAVSQEGRLKLRADFEPPAELLAELTAHKVEIIAALSAANDPIPSSAWLYRVARLLGIHPAVLLEGGHLEPHDLVELAGTDAGLVAYTIRASPAWINRPQRSDQPVEVHAAEEHKPQHTVHTAATASDAWREADAAYTNHLMSCRACHAATGRYCAAGADLRQRYNNTPMETSE
;
A
#
# COMPACT_ATOMS: atom_id res chain seq x y z
N MET A 1 29.40 22.79 -10.12
CA MET A 1 28.89 21.43 -10.36
C MET A 1 27.80 21.17 -9.34
N SER A 2 26.66 20.59 -9.71
CA SER A 2 25.54 20.39 -8.78
C SER A 2 25.63 19.05 -8.03
N ALA A 3 24.99 18.96 -6.86
CA ALA A 3 24.91 17.71 -6.10
C ALA A 3 24.27 16.56 -6.90
N ALA A 4 23.24 16.86 -7.69
CA ALA A 4 22.56 15.87 -8.55
C ALA A 4 23.50 15.29 -9.63
N GLU A 5 24.31 16.16 -10.23
CA GLU A 5 25.26 15.79 -11.27
C GLU A 5 26.43 14.96 -10.71
N LEU A 6 26.88 15.26 -9.49
CA LEU A 6 27.85 14.45 -8.75
C LEU A 6 27.31 13.08 -8.35
N MET A 7 26.06 13.01 -7.89
CA MET A 7 25.38 11.73 -7.60
C MET A 7 25.27 10.85 -8.85
N HIS A 8 24.92 11.44 -9.99
CA HIS A 8 24.85 10.71 -11.26
C HIS A 8 26.23 10.18 -11.70
N ARG A 9 27.27 11.01 -11.65
CA ARG A 9 28.66 10.59 -11.98
C ARG A 9 29.17 9.50 -11.04
N ALA A 10 28.88 9.60 -9.75
CA ALA A 10 29.22 8.57 -8.77
C ALA A 10 28.50 7.25 -9.07
N SER A 11 27.21 7.29 -9.39
CA SER A 11 26.44 6.11 -9.78
C SER A 11 27.00 5.44 -11.05
N VAL A 12 27.35 6.23 -12.07
CA VAL A 12 28.00 5.73 -13.30
C VAL A 12 29.37 5.10 -13.02
N ALA A 13 30.09 5.62 -12.03
CA ALA A 13 31.36 5.08 -11.57
C ALA A 13 31.21 3.86 -10.64
N GLY A 14 29.99 3.36 -10.41
CA GLY A 14 29.73 2.22 -9.52
C GLY A 14 29.85 2.55 -8.03
N VAL A 15 29.76 3.84 -7.68
CA VAL A 15 29.78 4.32 -6.29
C VAL A 15 28.34 4.52 -5.83
N GLU A 16 27.88 3.63 -4.96
CA GLU A 16 26.65 3.79 -4.20
C GLU A 16 26.84 4.79 -3.06
N MET A 17 25.88 5.69 -2.92
CA MET A 17 25.91 6.77 -1.94
C MET A 17 24.68 6.69 -1.05
N ALA A 18 24.87 6.64 0.26
CA ALA A 18 23.78 6.62 1.23
C ALA A 18 24.06 7.57 2.39
N VAL A 19 23.02 8.16 2.97
CA VAL A 19 23.14 8.91 4.22
C VAL A 19 22.84 7.98 5.37
N SER A 20 23.77 7.87 6.32
CA SER A 20 23.55 7.11 7.56
C SER A 20 22.53 7.81 8.45
N GLN A 21 21.93 7.08 9.41
CA GLN A 21 21.05 7.66 10.43
C GLN A 21 21.69 8.81 11.23
N GLU A 22 23.03 8.87 11.31
CA GLU A 22 23.78 9.98 11.94
C GLU A 22 24.00 11.20 11.02
N GLY A 23 23.37 11.24 9.84
CA GLY A 23 23.53 12.33 8.87
C GLY A 23 24.87 12.33 8.11
N ARG A 24 25.65 11.23 8.19
CA ARG A 24 26.94 11.09 7.50
C ARG A 24 26.80 10.41 6.14
N LEU A 25 27.49 10.93 5.13
CA LEU A 25 27.60 10.31 3.82
C LEU A 25 28.45 9.02 3.91
N LYS A 26 27.88 7.89 3.47
CA LYS A 26 28.54 6.60 3.30
C LYS A 26 28.66 6.32 1.80
N LEU A 27 29.86 5.93 1.39
CA LEU A 27 30.17 5.52 0.03
C LEU A 27 30.44 4.01 0.03
N ARG A 28 29.85 3.30 -0.92
CA ARG A 28 30.14 1.90 -1.21
C ARG A 28 30.50 1.79 -2.69
N ALA A 29 31.58 1.09 -3.01
CA ALA A 29 31.98 0.85 -4.40
C ALA A 29 32.65 -0.51 -4.48
N ASP A 30 32.41 -1.23 -5.58
CA ASP A 30 33.05 -2.52 -5.86
C ASP A 30 34.53 -2.36 -6.27
N PHE A 31 34.90 -1.16 -6.72
CA PHE A 31 36.25 -0.78 -7.14
C PHE A 31 36.66 0.55 -6.51
N GLU A 32 37.97 0.76 -6.36
CA GLU A 32 38.48 2.01 -5.81
C GLU A 32 38.13 3.19 -6.74
N PRO A 33 37.34 4.18 -6.27
CA PRO A 33 36.94 5.30 -7.10
C PRO A 33 38.11 6.24 -7.38
N PRO A 34 38.09 6.97 -8.50
CA PRO A 34 39.14 7.93 -8.84
C PRO A 34 39.35 8.98 -7.74
N ALA A 35 40.61 9.32 -7.44
CA ALA A 35 40.95 10.30 -6.40
C ALA A 35 40.30 11.68 -6.64
N GLU A 36 40.15 12.08 -7.90
CA GLU A 36 39.46 13.31 -8.29
C GLU A 36 37.97 13.28 -7.90
N LEU A 37 37.29 12.15 -8.10
CA LEU A 37 35.89 11.96 -7.72
C LEU A 37 35.72 12.03 -6.20
N LEU A 38 36.65 11.45 -5.43
CA LEU A 38 36.62 11.55 -3.96
C LEU A 38 36.84 12.98 -3.47
N ALA A 39 37.70 13.75 -4.13
CA ALA A 39 37.94 15.15 -3.81
C ALA A 39 36.68 16.01 -4.07
N GLU A 40 36.01 15.80 -5.21
CA GLU A 40 34.76 16.47 -5.56
C GLU A 40 33.60 16.10 -4.62
N LEU A 41 33.45 14.80 -4.29
CA LEU A 41 32.45 14.34 -3.33
C LEU A 41 32.67 14.91 -1.92
N THR A 42 33.93 15.09 -1.53
CA THR A 42 34.29 15.69 -0.23
C THR A 42 33.99 17.20 -0.23
N ALA A 43 34.31 17.90 -1.32
CA ALA A 43 34.05 19.34 -1.46
C ALA A 43 32.55 19.67 -1.42
N HIS A 44 31.70 18.82 -2.02
CA HIS A 44 30.25 19.00 -2.09
C HIS A 44 29.46 18.15 -1.09
N LYS A 45 30.13 17.61 -0.06
CA LYS A 45 29.55 16.67 0.91
C LYS A 45 28.24 17.17 1.54
N VAL A 46 28.17 18.45 1.92
CA VAL A 46 27.00 19.03 2.59
C VAL A 46 25.80 19.09 1.66
N GLU A 47 25.99 19.53 0.42
CA GLU A 47 24.94 19.63 -0.61
C GLU A 47 24.45 18.25 -1.03
N ILE A 48 25.35 17.27 -1.12
CA ILE A 48 25.04 15.87 -1.40
C ILE A 48 24.21 15.26 -0.26
N ILE A 49 24.59 15.48 0.99
CA ILE A 49 23.81 15.02 2.15
C ILE A 49 22.42 15.65 2.14
N ALA A 50 22.31 16.97 1.89
CA ALA A 50 21.03 17.64 1.82
C ALA A 50 20.15 17.09 0.68
N ALA A 51 20.71 16.86 -0.50
CA ALA A 51 19.98 16.30 -1.65
C ALA A 51 19.56 14.84 -1.42
N LEU A 52 20.44 14.02 -0.85
CA LEU A 52 20.09 12.64 -0.49
C LEU A 52 19.07 12.60 0.64
N SER A 53 19.14 13.48 1.64
CA SER A 53 18.15 13.54 2.71
C SER A 53 16.79 14.01 2.21
N ALA A 54 16.73 14.98 1.29
CA ALA A 54 15.49 15.40 0.64
C ALA A 54 14.91 14.33 -0.29
N ALA A 55 15.75 13.56 -0.99
CA ALA A 55 15.31 12.42 -1.79
C ALA A 55 14.88 11.22 -0.93
N ASN A 56 15.44 11.09 0.27
CA ASN A 56 15.09 10.11 1.29
C ASN A 56 14.11 10.66 2.33
N ASP A 57 13.42 11.78 2.03
CA ASP A 57 12.37 12.27 2.91
C ASP A 57 11.42 11.11 3.22
N PRO A 58 11.16 10.80 4.50
CA PRO A 58 10.18 9.79 4.85
C PRO A 58 8.88 10.20 4.18
N ILE A 59 8.21 9.21 3.55
CA ILE A 59 6.86 9.32 2.99
C ILE A 59 6.10 10.43 3.71
N PRO A 60 5.68 11.53 3.04
CA PRO A 60 5.16 12.71 3.73
C PRO A 60 4.14 12.25 4.76
N SER A 61 4.17 12.78 5.98
CA SER A 61 3.40 12.29 7.14
C SER A 61 1.93 12.00 6.83
N SER A 62 1.37 12.66 5.81
CA SER A 62 0.10 12.35 5.17
C SER A 62 0.00 10.92 4.62
N ALA A 63 0.91 10.47 3.76
CA ALA A 63 0.89 9.14 3.16
C ALA A 63 1.20 8.01 4.16
N TRP A 64 1.96 8.30 5.24
CA TRP A 64 2.08 7.39 6.39
C TRP A 64 0.75 7.28 7.15
N LEU A 65 0.12 8.42 7.46
CA LEU A 65 -1.18 8.47 8.11
C LEU A 65 -2.26 7.72 7.30
N TYR A 66 -2.27 7.87 5.97
CA TYR A 66 -3.16 7.13 5.08
C TYR A 66 -2.97 5.61 5.19
N ARG A 67 -1.73 5.12 5.38
CA ARG A 67 -1.46 3.68 5.55
C ARG A 67 -1.99 3.17 6.89
N VAL A 68 -1.75 3.90 7.98
CA VAL A 68 -2.28 3.56 9.31
C VAL A 68 -3.81 3.55 9.29
N ALA A 69 -4.42 4.59 8.72
CA ALA A 69 -5.88 4.70 8.58
C ALA A 69 -6.48 3.56 7.76
N ARG A 70 -5.84 3.20 6.64
CA ARG A 70 -6.26 2.06 5.79
C ARG A 70 -6.21 0.75 6.55
N LEU A 71 -5.17 0.50 7.34
CA LEU A 71 -5.08 -0.70 8.17
C LEU A 71 -6.18 -0.73 9.22
N LEU A 72 -6.54 0.41 9.79
CA LEU A 72 -7.64 0.54 10.75
C LEU A 72 -9.03 0.54 10.11
N GLY A 73 -9.12 0.58 8.78
CA GLY A 73 -10.38 0.60 8.03
C GLY A 73 -11.15 1.92 8.17
N ILE A 74 -10.46 3.03 8.44
CA ILE A 74 -11.09 4.35 8.65
C ILE A 74 -10.44 5.44 7.81
N HIS A 75 -11.09 6.60 7.74
CA HIS A 75 -10.54 7.80 7.11
C HIS A 75 -9.45 8.44 8.00
N PRO A 76 -8.33 8.94 7.46
CA PRO A 76 -7.23 9.50 8.26
C PRO A 76 -7.63 10.70 9.14
N ALA A 77 -8.60 11.51 8.70
CA ALA A 77 -9.15 12.61 9.49
C ALA A 77 -9.74 12.13 10.84
N VAL A 78 -10.31 10.92 10.87
CA VAL A 78 -10.93 10.34 12.05
C VAL A 78 -9.88 9.98 13.13
N LEU A 79 -8.62 9.72 12.74
CA LEU A 79 -7.53 9.51 13.70
C LEU A 79 -7.17 10.80 14.43
N LEU A 80 -7.22 11.93 13.73
CA LEU A 80 -6.91 13.25 14.28
C LEU A 80 -8.09 13.80 15.09
N GLU A 81 -9.29 13.74 14.53
CA GLU A 81 -10.53 14.21 15.18
C GLU A 81 -10.90 13.40 16.42
N GLY A 82 -10.57 12.09 16.41
CA GLY A 82 -10.77 11.21 17.56
C GLY A 82 -9.68 11.30 18.63
N GLY A 83 -8.64 12.12 18.40
CA GLY A 83 -7.49 12.24 19.31
C GLY A 83 -6.69 10.93 19.45
N HIS A 84 -6.75 10.05 18.44
CA HIS A 84 -6.01 8.79 18.44
C HIS A 84 -4.57 8.98 17.93
N LEU A 85 -4.34 10.03 17.15
CA LEU A 85 -3.04 10.54 16.77
C LEU A 85 -3.10 12.07 16.79
N GLU A 86 -2.11 12.71 17.36
CA GLU A 86 -1.93 14.15 17.31
C GLU A 86 -1.04 14.55 16.12
N PRO A 87 -1.12 15.81 15.64
CA PRO A 87 -0.23 16.31 14.58
C PRO A 87 1.26 16.15 14.91
N HIS A 88 1.64 16.18 16.20
CA HIS A 88 3.01 15.93 16.64
C HIS A 88 3.40 14.45 16.50
N ASP A 89 2.50 13.52 16.81
CA ASP A 89 2.71 12.08 16.61
C ASP A 89 2.97 11.72 15.15
N LEU A 90 2.41 12.49 14.20
CA LEU A 90 2.64 12.27 12.77
C LEU A 90 4.09 12.55 12.35
N VAL A 91 4.80 13.42 13.06
CA VAL A 91 6.21 13.72 12.78
C VAL A 91 7.09 12.70 13.48
N GLU A 92 6.76 12.35 14.72
CA GLU A 92 7.54 11.39 15.51
C GLU A 92 7.39 9.95 15.01
N LEU A 93 6.21 9.58 14.50
CA LEU A 93 5.90 8.22 14.09
C LEU A 93 5.95 7.99 12.57
N ALA A 94 6.15 9.02 11.73
CA ALA A 94 6.21 8.87 10.26
C ALA A 94 7.26 7.88 9.76
N GLY A 95 8.32 7.61 10.54
CA GLY A 95 9.33 6.60 10.25
C GLY A 95 9.06 5.19 10.83
N THR A 96 8.00 5.05 11.63
CA THR A 96 7.65 3.81 12.35
C THR A 96 6.73 2.94 11.49
N ASP A 97 6.81 1.62 11.67
CA ASP A 97 5.94 0.68 10.96
C ASP A 97 4.45 0.98 11.23
N ALA A 98 3.71 1.24 10.15
CA ALA A 98 2.29 1.58 10.21
C ALA A 98 1.43 0.42 10.73
N GLY A 99 1.88 -0.83 10.55
CA GLY A 99 1.23 -2.03 11.09
C GLY A 99 1.28 -2.08 12.60
N LEU A 100 2.46 -1.83 13.17
CA LEU A 100 2.68 -1.77 14.62
C LEU A 100 1.87 -0.63 15.25
N VAL A 101 1.84 0.55 14.64
CA VAL A 101 1.04 1.68 15.14
C VAL A 101 -0.45 1.38 15.07
N ALA A 102 -0.94 0.82 13.96
CA ALA A 102 -2.34 0.39 13.85
C ALA A 102 -2.71 -0.68 14.88
N TYR A 103 -1.80 -1.63 15.16
CA TYR A 103 -2.01 -2.63 16.20
C TYR A 103 -2.13 -2.00 17.60
N THR A 104 -1.22 -1.08 17.94
CA THR A 104 -1.24 -0.35 19.20
C THR A 104 -2.53 0.46 19.37
N ILE A 105 -2.98 1.13 18.30
CA ILE A 105 -4.25 1.86 18.30
C ILE A 105 -5.42 0.89 18.52
N ARG A 106 -5.48 -0.26 17.83
CA ARG A 106 -6.54 -1.26 18.03
C ARG A 106 -6.61 -1.82 19.44
N ALA A 107 -5.46 -1.99 20.08
CA ALA A 107 -5.36 -2.50 21.44
C ALA A 107 -5.72 -1.44 22.49
N SER A 108 -5.85 -0.17 22.10
CA SER A 108 -6.17 0.92 23.02
C SER A 108 -7.62 0.86 23.50
N PRO A 109 -7.88 0.99 24.82
CA PRO A 109 -9.23 1.11 25.35
C PRO A 109 -10.03 2.28 24.76
N ALA A 110 -9.36 3.35 24.34
CA ALA A 110 -10.01 4.50 23.69
C ALA A 110 -10.55 4.14 22.30
N TRP A 111 -9.89 3.20 21.61
CA TRP A 111 -10.33 2.69 20.32
C TRP A 111 -11.43 1.64 20.47
N ILE A 112 -11.29 0.73 21.45
CA ILE A 112 -12.25 -0.35 21.73
C ILE A 112 -13.60 0.22 22.22
N ASN A 113 -13.57 1.23 23.09
CA ASN A 113 -14.77 1.87 23.64
C ASN A 113 -15.25 3.05 22.79
N ARG A 114 -14.68 3.24 21.60
CA ARG A 114 -15.09 4.32 20.70
C ARG A 114 -16.57 4.14 20.35
N PRO A 115 -17.43 5.17 20.51
CA PRO A 115 -18.79 5.09 20.00
C PRO A 115 -18.70 4.89 18.49
N GLN A 116 -19.11 3.71 18.02
CA GLN A 116 -19.22 3.47 16.58
C GLN A 116 -20.26 4.45 16.07
N ARG A 117 -19.79 5.50 15.38
CA ARG A 117 -20.64 6.41 14.62
C ARG A 117 -21.13 5.63 13.40
N SER A 118 -21.99 4.65 13.64
CA SER A 118 -22.82 4.02 12.62
C SER A 118 -23.72 5.12 12.06
N ASP A 119 -23.71 5.26 10.75
CA ASP A 119 -24.52 6.21 9.96
C ASP A 119 -24.26 7.70 10.23
N GLN A 120 -23.37 8.28 9.43
CA GLN A 120 -23.71 9.57 8.83
C GLN A 120 -23.85 9.38 7.31
N PRO A 121 -25.02 9.71 6.72
CA PRO A 121 -25.14 9.81 5.29
C PRO A 121 -24.20 10.93 4.83
N VAL A 122 -23.25 10.59 3.96
CA VAL A 122 -22.40 11.58 3.31
C VAL A 122 -23.33 12.45 2.46
N GLU A 123 -23.64 13.66 2.94
CA GLU A 123 -24.13 14.73 2.08
C GLU A 123 -23.02 15.05 1.08
N VAL A 124 -23.25 14.59 -0.15
CA VAL A 124 -22.37 14.76 -1.30
C VAL A 124 -22.49 16.22 -1.75
N HIS A 125 -21.55 17.07 -1.32
CA HIS A 125 -21.36 18.35 -2.00
C HIS A 125 -20.64 18.13 -3.32
N ALA A 126 -21.38 18.43 -4.38
CA ALA A 126 -20.96 18.40 -5.77
C ALA A 126 -19.70 19.25 -6.00
N ALA A 127 -18.63 18.59 -6.41
CA ALA A 127 -17.65 19.17 -7.31
C ALA A 127 -17.41 18.12 -8.40
N GLU A 128 -17.91 18.41 -9.60
CA GLU A 128 -17.61 17.64 -10.80
C GLU A 128 -16.10 17.57 -10.99
N GLU A 129 -15.56 16.36 -10.91
CA GLU A 129 -14.32 16.03 -11.60
C GLU A 129 -14.51 14.63 -12.21
N HIS A 130 -14.47 14.58 -13.54
CA HIS A 130 -14.58 13.38 -14.35
C HIS A 130 -13.55 12.32 -13.90
N LYS A 131 -13.98 11.39 -13.03
CA LYS A 131 -13.30 10.12 -12.81
C LYS A 131 -13.91 9.07 -13.73
N PRO A 132 -13.12 8.23 -14.41
CA PRO A 132 -13.66 7.04 -15.04
C PRO A 132 -14.38 6.25 -13.95
N GLN A 133 -15.65 5.93 -14.19
CA GLN A 133 -16.44 5.08 -13.32
C GLN A 133 -15.73 3.73 -13.25
N HIS A 134 -14.94 3.53 -12.20
CA HIS A 134 -14.52 2.19 -11.82
C HIS A 134 -15.76 1.52 -11.25
N THR A 135 -16.53 0.87 -12.13
CA THR A 135 -17.59 -0.03 -11.72
C THR A 135 -16.94 -1.06 -10.80
N VAL A 136 -17.29 -1.03 -9.52
CA VAL A 136 -16.82 -2.04 -8.57
C VAL A 136 -17.59 -3.32 -8.91
N HIS A 137 -17.00 -4.18 -9.73
CA HIS A 137 -17.59 -5.48 -10.07
C HIS A 137 -17.54 -6.36 -8.81
N THR A 138 -18.69 -6.52 -8.18
CA THR A 138 -18.87 -7.41 -7.02
C THR A 138 -19.86 -8.51 -7.38
N ALA A 139 -19.89 -9.61 -6.62
CA ALA A 139 -20.91 -10.65 -6.82
C ALA A 139 -22.35 -10.11 -6.74
N ALA A 140 -22.57 -8.96 -6.07
CA ALA A 140 -23.85 -8.28 -6.00
C ALA A 140 -24.29 -7.64 -7.34
N THR A 141 -23.34 -7.30 -8.21
CA THR A 141 -23.60 -6.75 -9.56
C THR A 141 -23.47 -7.79 -10.66
N ALA A 142 -23.26 -9.07 -10.31
CA ALA A 142 -23.09 -10.15 -11.27
C ALA A 142 -24.44 -10.60 -11.87
N SER A 143 -24.40 -11.03 -13.13
CA SER A 143 -25.54 -11.62 -13.85
C SER A 143 -26.14 -12.80 -13.07
N ASP A 144 -27.45 -13.02 -13.21
CA ASP A 144 -28.12 -14.17 -12.57
C ASP A 144 -27.47 -15.50 -12.98
N ALA A 145 -27.09 -15.63 -14.25
CA ALA A 145 -26.41 -16.81 -14.78
C ALA A 145 -25.06 -17.07 -14.10
N TRP A 146 -24.29 -16.02 -13.81
CA TRP A 146 -23.02 -16.16 -13.08
C TRP A 146 -23.26 -16.57 -11.63
N ARG A 147 -24.22 -15.95 -10.95
CA ARG A 147 -24.57 -16.28 -9.57
C ARG A 147 -25.05 -17.73 -9.43
N GLU A 148 -25.84 -18.22 -10.38
CA GLU A 148 -26.29 -19.61 -10.39
C GLU A 148 -25.13 -20.59 -10.61
N ALA A 149 -24.21 -20.27 -11.54
CA ALA A 149 -23.03 -21.09 -11.80
C ALA A 149 -22.07 -21.12 -10.59
N ASP A 150 -21.85 -19.98 -9.94
CA ASP A 150 -21.06 -19.86 -8.71
C ASP A 150 -21.68 -20.66 -7.56
N ALA A 151 -22.98 -20.49 -7.31
CA ALA A 151 -23.69 -21.21 -6.26
C ALA A 151 -23.63 -22.73 -6.49
N ALA A 152 -23.85 -23.20 -7.73
CA ALA A 152 -23.78 -24.62 -8.06
C ALA A 152 -22.38 -25.21 -7.85
N TYR A 153 -21.34 -24.48 -8.28
CA TYR A 153 -19.95 -24.88 -8.10
C TYR A 153 -19.54 -24.88 -6.61
N THR A 154 -19.83 -23.80 -5.89
CA THR A 154 -19.52 -23.65 -4.45
C THR A 154 -20.26 -24.69 -3.61
N ASN A 155 -21.57 -24.88 -3.82
CA ASN A 155 -22.34 -25.89 -3.08
C ASN A 155 -21.81 -27.30 -3.31
N HIS A 156 -21.39 -27.62 -4.55
CA HIS A 156 -20.77 -28.90 -4.86
C HIS A 156 -19.43 -29.07 -4.15
N LEU A 157 -18.56 -28.04 -4.14
CA LEU A 157 -17.28 -28.09 -3.44
C LEU A 157 -17.45 -28.31 -1.94
N MET A 158 -18.43 -27.66 -1.32
CA MET A 158 -18.70 -27.80 0.12
C MET A 158 -19.27 -29.17 0.49
N SER A 159 -19.96 -29.84 -0.45
CA SER A 159 -20.65 -31.11 -0.20
C SER A 159 -19.88 -32.35 -0.69
N CYS A 160 -19.02 -32.21 -1.69
CA CYS A 160 -18.33 -33.34 -2.33
C CYS A 160 -16.97 -33.62 -1.71
N ARG A 161 -16.83 -34.77 -1.04
CA ARG A 161 -15.57 -35.21 -0.42
C ARG A 161 -14.47 -35.59 -1.43
N ALA A 162 -14.83 -35.84 -2.68
CA ALA A 162 -13.85 -36.16 -3.73
C ALA A 162 -13.20 -34.91 -4.34
N CYS A 163 -13.80 -33.73 -4.12
CA CYS A 163 -13.30 -32.46 -4.60
C CYS A 163 -12.44 -31.78 -3.54
N HIS A 164 -11.26 -31.30 -3.94
CA HIS A 164 -10.33 -30.54 -3.12
C HIS A 164 -9.78 -29.37 -3.92
N ALA A 165 -10.51 -28.24 -3.91
CA ALA A 165 -10.17 -27.03 -4.66
C ALA A 165 -8.74 -26.53 -4.39
N ALA A 166 -8.28 -26.59 -3.13
CA ALA A 166 -6.92 -26.16 -2.75
C ALA A 166 -5.79 -26.93 -3.47
N THR A 167 -6.07 -28.18 -3.89
CA THR A 167 -5.09 -29.03 -4.61
C THR A 167 -5.45 -29.22 -6.09
N GLY A 168 -6.49 -28.52 -6.57
CA GLY A 168 -6.97 -28.66 -7.96
C GLY A 168 -7.59 -30.03 -8.28
N ARG A 169 -7.94 -30.84 -7.28
CA ARG A 169 -8.58 -32.14 -7.49
C ARG A 169 -10.09 -31.95 -7.57
N TYR A 170 -10.71 -32.44 -8.64
CA TYR A 170 -12.16 -32.39 -8.82
C TYR A 170 -12.67 -33.75 -9.28
N CYS A 171 -13.87 -34.13 -8.82
CA CYS A 171 -14.60 -35.22 -9.47
C CYS A 171 -15.13 -34.76 -10.84
N ALA A 172 -15.60 -35.67 -11.70
CA ALA A 172 -16.11 -35.33 -13.03
C ALA A 172 -17.19 -34.22 -12.98
N ALA A 173 -18.18 -34.36 -12.10
CA ALA A 173 -19.22 -33.35 -11.93
C ALA A 173 -18.68 -32.01 -11.43
N GLY A 174 -17.69 -32.03 -10.52
CA GLY A 174 -17.04 -30.81 -10.04
C GLY A 174 -16.20 -30.11 -11.11
N ALA A 175 -15.56 -30.87 -12.00
CA ALA A 175 -14.81 -30.34 -13.13
C ALA A 175 -15.75 -29.66 -14.14
N ASP A 176 -16.90 -30.28 -14.45
CA ASP A 176 -17.92 -29.71 -15.33
C ASP A 176 -18.48 -28.41 -14.74
N LEU A 177 -18.79 -28.38 -13.43
CA LEU A 177 -19.28 -27.18 -12.75
C LEU A 177 -18.23 -26.06 -12.74
N ARG A 178 -16.96 -26.40 -12.52
CA ARG A 178 -15.86 -25.43 -12.60
C ARG A 178 -15.72 -24.85 -14.00
N GLN A 179 -15.85 -25.68 -15.03
CA GLN A 179 -15.79 -25.23 -16.41
C GLN A 179 -16.96 -24.30 -16.74
N ARG A 180 -18.17 -24.62 -16.29
CA ARG A 180 -19.34 -23.72 -16.43
C ARG A 180 -19.11 -22.40 -15.72
N TYR A 181 -18.70 -22.42 -14.45
CA TYR A 181 -18.39 -21.22 -13.68
C TYR A 181 -17.35 -20.32 -14.38
N ASN A 182 -16.25 -20.90 -14.89
CA ASN A 182 -15.21 -20.13 -15.58
C ASN A 182 -15.66 -19.56 -16.94
N ASN A 183 -16.60 -20.23 -17.61
CA ASN A 183 -17.08 -19.84 -18.94
C ASN A 183 -18.29 -18.89 -18.87
N THR A 184 -18.94 -18.77 -17.73
CA THR A 184 -20.02 -17.81 -17.53
C THR A 184 -19.40 -16.43 -17.24
N PRO A 185 -19.64 -15.41 -18.07
CA PRO A 185 -19.17 -14.07 -17.78
C PRO A 185 -19.94 -13.49 -16.60
N MET A 186 -19.24 -12.74 -15.75
CA MET A 186 -19.85 -12.06 -14.59
C MET A 186 -20.88 -11.01 -15.02
N GLU A 187 -20.75 -10.49 -16.24
CA GLU A 187 -21.65 -9.51 -16.83
C GLU A 187 -22.37 -10.13 -18.03
N THR A 188 -23.65 -9.78 -18.20
CA THR A 188 -24.32 -9.91 -19.49
C THR A 188 -23.85 -8.75 -20.35
N SER A 189 -23.05 -9.01 -21.38
CA SER A 189 -22.75 -7.98 -22.39
C SER A 189 -24.07 -7.57 -23.05
N GLU A 190 -24.54 -6.36 -22.78
CA GLU A 190 -25.50 -5.65 -23.63
C GLU A 190 -24.78 -5.03 -24.84
#